data_AF-Q5S1S2-F1
#
_entry.id   AF-Q5S1S2-F1
#
_cell.length_a   1.000
_cell.length_b   1.000
_cell.length_c   1.000
_cell.angle_alpha   90.00
_cell.angle_beta   90.00
_cell.angle_gamma   90.00
#
_symmetry.space_group_name_H-M   'P 1'
#
loop_
_entity.id
_entity.type
_entity.pdbx_description
1 polymer ?
#
loop_
_entity_poly.entity_id
_entity_poly.type
_entity_poly.pdbx_seq_one_letter_code
_entity_poly.pdbx_strand_id
1 'polypeptide(L)'
;FRRAMKRNAQPRCPFRKGTCEITQKTRRQCQACRLRKCLESGMRKEMIMSDAAVEQRRALIRRKKRERIETRPLGAKGLTEEQQMMIRELTTAQMNTFDSTFVHFKNFRLPDVLSSGRQIPEPLQIQSREEAAKWRKIREDLCSMKLSLQLRGEDGSVWNYKPPADNGGKEIFSLLPHIADVSTYMFKGIINFAKVISYFRDLPIEDQISLLKGAAFELCQLR
;
A
#
# COMPACT_ATOMS: atom_id res chain seq x y z
N PHE A 1 -24.08 16.49 34.71
CA PHE A 1 -25.51 16.22 34.91
C PHE A 1 -25.79 14.75 35.25
N ARG A 2 -25.90 13.82 34.28
CA ARG A 2 -26.34 12.42 34.51
C ARG A 2 -25.69 11.72 35.71
N ARG A 3 -24.35 11.74 35.80
CA ARG A 3 -23.61 11.10 36.90
C ARG A 3 -23.91 11.72 38.27
N ALA A 4 -24.03 13.04 38.32
CA ALA A 4 -24.36 13.76 39.55
C ALA A 4 -25.79 13.44 40.00
N MET A 5 -26.74 13.42 39.06
CA MET A 5 -28.15 13.11 39.35
C MET A 5 -28.36 11.65 39.79
N LYS A 6 -27.64 10.68 39.20
CA LYS A 6 -27.71 9.27 39.63
C LYS A 6 -27.13 9.02 41.02
N ARG A 7 -26.08 9.74 41.39
CA ARG A 7 -25.43 9.62 42.71
C ARG A 7 -26.01 10.59 43.75
N ASN A 8 -27.05 11.36 43.41
CA ASN A 8 -27.53 12.50 44.20
C ASN A 8 -26.38 13.39 44.72
N ALA A 9 -25.36 13.62 43.89
CA ALA A 9 -24.19 14.36 44.29
C ALA A 9 -24.53 15.85 44.46
N GLN A 10 -24.14 16.42 45.59
CA GLN A 10 -24.21 17.87 45.87
C GLN A 10 -22.80 18.45 45.93
N PRO A 11 -22.11 18.60 44.78
CA PRO A 11 -20.77 19.18 44.76
C PRO A 11 -20.80 20.62 45.23
N ARG A 12 -19.82 21.00 46.06
CA ARG A 12 -19.60 22.38 46.49
C ARG A 12 -18.60 23.06 45.55
N CYS A 13 -18.75 24.37 45.39
CA CYS A 13 -17.81 25.15 44.58
C CYS A 13 -16.45 25.22 45.30
N PRO A 14 -15.35 24.71 44.71
CA PRO A 14 -14.04 24.72 45.36
C PRO A 14 -13.52 26.16 45.56
N PHE A 15 -13.97 27.09 44.73
CA PHE A 15 -13.59 28.50 44.78
C PHE A 15 -14.46 29.34 45.72
N ARG A 16 -15.47 28.76 46.38
CA ARG A 16 -16.44 29.43 47.28
C ARG A 16 -17.21 30.64 46.70
N LYS A 17 -16.99 31.04 45.45
CA LYS A 17 -17.69 32.13 44.75
C LYS A 17 -19.10 31.76 44.24
N GLY A 18 -19.36 30.47 43.98
CA GLY A 18 -20.65 30.00 43.45
C GLY A 18 -21.01 30.41 42.01
N THR A 19 -20.25 31.33 41.41
CA THR A 19 -20.53 31.98 40.11
C THR A 19 -19.49 31.69 39.02
N CYS A 20 -18.76 30.58 39.09
CA CYS A 20 -17.72 30.25 38.11
C CYS A 20 -18.27 30.19 36.68
N GLU A 21 -17.58 30.86 35.75
CA GLU A 21 -17.89 30.80 34.33
C GLU A 21 -17.56 29.43 33.73
N ILE A 22 -18.53 28.81 33.04
CA ILE A 22 -18.40 27.47 32.46
C ILE A 22 -18.27 27.57 30.93
N THR A 23 -17.04 27.41 30.45
CA THR A 23 -16.66 27.35 29.02
C THR A 23 -16.12 25.96 28.65
N GLN A 24 -15.77 25.72 27.38
CA GLN A 24 -15.20 24.44 26.94
C GLN A 24 -13.93 24.06 27.70
N LYS A 25 -13.06 25.04 28.00
CA LYS A 25 -11.79 24.85 28.72
C LYS A 25 -12.01 24.75 30.24
N THR A 26 -12.91 25.55 30.82
CA THR A 26 -13.10 25.64 32.28
C THR A 26 -14.12 24.67 32.87
N ARG A 27 -14.95 23.99 32.04
CA ARG A 27 -16.05 23.11 32.50
C ARG A 27 -15.67 21.96 33.42
N ARG A 28 -14.38 21.63 33.57
CA ARG A 28 -13.91 20.57 34.49
C ARG A 28 -13.48 21.11 35.86
N GLN A 29 -13.23 22.42 35.99
CA GLN A 29 -12.66 23.05 37.18
C GLN A 29 -13.65 23.19 38.34
N CYS A 30 -14.95 23.30 38.05
CA CYS A 30 -16.00 23.39 39.07
C CYS A 30 -17.21 22.53 38.73
N GLN A 31 -17.36 21.39 39.40
CA GLN A 31 -18.50 20.49 39.21
C GLN A 31 -19.82 21.12 39.68
N ALA A 32 -19.79 21.94 40.74
CA ALA A 32 -20.96 22.63 41.30
C ALA A 32 -21.58 23.62 40.32
N CYS A 33 -20.81 24.60 39.85
CA CYS A 33 -21.30 25.61 38.91
C CYS A 33 -21.66 24.99 37.55
N ARG A 34 -20.95 23.91 37.14
CA ARG A 34 -21.36 23.13 35.95
C ARG A 34 -22.72 22.48 36.13
N LEU A 35 -22.98 21.86 37.28
CA LEU A 35 -24.26 21.20 37.55
C LEU A 35 -25.39 22.23 37.60
N ARG A 36 -25.17 23.36 38.27
CA ARG A 36 -26.10 24.50 38.32
C ARG A 36 -26.44 25.00 36.92
N LYS A 37 -25.43 25.29 36.08
CA LYS A 37 -25.65 25.73 34.69
C LYS A 37 -26.46 24.71 33.88
N CYS A 38 -26.23 23.40 34.07
CA CYS A 38 -27.03 22.36 33.42
C CYS A 38 -28.52 22.45 33.80
N LEU A 39 -28.83 22.68 35.09
CA LEU A 39 -30.21 22.83 35.57
C LEU A 39 -30.85 24.12 35.04
N GLU A 40 -30.12 25.23 35.08
CA GLU A 40 -30.56 26.53 34.52
C GLU A 40 -30.83 26.46 33.01
N SER A 41 -30.09 25.60 32.29
CA SER A 41 -30.33 25.33 30.87
C SER A 41 -31.49 24.36 30.61
N GLY A 42 -32.27 23.97 31.64
CA GLY A 42 -33.44 23.11 31.51
C GLY A 42 -33.16 21.60 31.49
N MET A 43 -31.98 21.14 31.91
CA MET A 43 -31.74 19.69 32.01
C MET A 43 -32.55 19.10 33.18
N ARG A 44 -33.42 18.13 32.85
CA ARG A 44 -34.37 17.49 33.76
C ARG A 44 -33.86 16.12 34.22
N LYS A 45 -33.95 15.82 35.52
CA LYS A 45 -33.50 14.53 36.12
C LYS A 45 -34.38 13.38 35.65
N GLU A 46 -35.67 13.64 35.53
CA GLU A 46 -36.73 12.75 35.05
C GLU A 46 -36.49 12.23 33.62
N MET A 47 -35.72 12.95 32.81
CA MET A 47 -35.34 12.51 31.45
C MET A 47 -34.13 11.55 31.44
N ILE A 48 -33.55 11.24 32.61
CA ILE A 48 -32.47 10.27 32.73
C ILE A 48 -33.07 8.87 32.86
N MET A 49 -32.82 8.02 31.87
CA MET A 49 -33.20 6.60 31.92
C MET A 49 -32.66 5.93 33.20
N SER A 50 -33.53 5.12 33.83
CA SER A 50 -33.16 4.24 34.93
C SER A 50 -32.09 3.23 34.46
N ASP A 51 -31.33 2.67 35.40
CA ASP A 51 -30.33 1.65 35.06
C ASP A 51 -30.97 0.41 34.42
N ALA A 52 -32.17 0.02 34.89
CA ALA A 52 -32.97 -1.05 34.28
C ALA A 52 -33.34 -0.74 32.81
N ALA A 53 -33.81 0.47 32.50
CA ALA A 53 -34.17 0.85 31.13
C ALA A 53 -32.94 0.92 30.20
N VAL A 54 -31.78 1.33 30.72
CA VAL A 54 -30.51 1.29 29.96
C VAL A 54 -30.10 -0.14 29.66
N GLU A 55 -30.23 -1.05 30.62
CA GLU A 55 -29.87 -2.46 30.44
C GLU A 55 -30.81 -3.16 29.46
N GLN A 56 -32.12 -2.92 29.54
CA GLN A 56 -33.09 -3.40 28.54
C GLN A 56 -32.75 -2.90 27.13
N ARG A 57 -32.40 -1.61 26.97
CA ARG A 57 -31.99 -1.06 25.68
C ARG A 57 -30.71 -1.72 25.16
N ARG A 58 -29.72 -1.99 26.03
CA ARG A 58 -28.49 -2.71 25.68
C ARG A 58 -28.75 -4.17 25.30
N ALA A 59 -29.66 -4.84 26.00
CA ALA A 59 -30.08 -6.20 25.70
C ALA A 59 -30.78 -6.26 24.33
N LEU A 60 -31.67 -5.31 24.04
CA LEU A 60 -32.33 -5.20 22.74
C LEU A 60 -31.33 -4.93 21.60
N ILE A 61 -30.35 -4.05 21.80
CA ILE A 61 -29.29 -3.80 20.81
C ILE A 61 -28.45 -5.06 20.58
N ARG A 62 -28.08 -5.77 21.65
CA ARG A 62 -27.37 -7.05 21.55
C ARG A 62 -28.20 -8.11 20.80
N ARG A 63 -29.50 -8.19 21.08
CA ARG A 63 -30.43 -9.09 20.38
C ARG A 63 -30.55 -8.74 18.91
N LYS A 64 -30.83 -7.49 18.56
CA LYS A 64 -30.88 -7.02 17.16
C LYS A 64 -29.55 -7.20 16.42
N LYS A 65 -28.41 -7.08 17.11
CA LYS A 65 -27.09 -7.37 16.53
C LYS A 65 -26.93 -8.87 16.24
N ARG A 66 -27.36 -9.75 17.14
CA ARG A 66 -27.39 -11.20 16.92
C ARG A 66 -28.35 -11.58 15.81
N GLU A 67 -29.56 -11.06 15.83
CA GLU A 67 -30.56 -11.24 14.76
C GLU A 67 -30.00 -10.75 13.41
N ARG A 68 -29.29 -9.61 13.33
CA ARG A 68 -28.61 -9.16 12.10
C ARG A 68 -27.45 -10.05 11.66
N ILE A 69 -26.81 -10.78 12.58
CA ILE A 69 -25.75 -11.74 12.27
C ILE A 69 -26.37 -13.06 11.79
N GLU A 70 -27.49 -13.49 12.38
CA GLU A 70 -28.22 -14.72 12.03
C GLU A 70 -29.11 -14.57 10.78
N THR A 71 -29.68 -13.39 10.55
CA THR A 71 -30.47 -13.04 9.34
C THR A 71 -29.61 -12.49 8.21
N ARG A 72 -28.31 -12.29 8.44
CA ARG A 72 -27.36 -12.22 7.32
C ARG A 72 -27.48 -13.58 6.64
N PRO A 73 -27.88 -13.66 5.36
CA PRO A 73 -27.96 -14.93 4.67
C PRO A 73 -26.61 -15.64 4.88
N LEU A 74 -26.62 -16.96 5.04
CA LEU A 74 -25.44 -17.82 5.00
C LEU A 74 -24.64 -17.52 3.72
N GLY A 75 -23.88 -16.44 3.76
CA GLY A 75 -23.00 -15.90 2.75
C GLY A 75 -21.56 -16.13 3.15
N ALA A 76 -21.32 -17.14 3.98
CA ALA A 76 -20.17 -18.02 3.78
C ALA A 76 -20.53 -19.03 2.67
N LYS A 77 -20.99 -18.54 1.52
CA LYS A 77 -20.90 -19.34 0.31
C LYS A 77 -19.40 -19.42 0.05
N GLY A 78 -18.86 -20.64 0.08
CA GLY A 78 -17.53 -20.89 -0.47
C GLY A 78 -17.44 -20.36 -1.91
N LEU A 79 -16.23 -20.34 -2.45
CA LEU A 79 -16.01 -20.00 -3.85
C LEU A 79 -16.96 -20.84 -4.72
N THR A 80 -17.60 -20.23 -5.73
CA THR A 80 -18.37 -21.01 -6.70
C THR A 80 -17.44 -21.95 -7.46
N GLU A 81 -17.99 -22.98 -8.10
CA GLU A 81 -17.16 -23.92 -8.86
C GLU A 81 -16.40 -23.21 -9.98
N GLU A 82 -17.01 -22.22 -10.62
CA GLU A 82 -16.40 -21.38 -11.65
C GLU A 82 -15.27 -20.53 -11.07
N GLN A 83 -15.49 -19.89 -9.91
CA GLN A 83 -14.46 -19.12 -9.22
C GLN A 83 -13.27 -20.01 -8.81
N GLN A 84 -13.56 -21.22 -8.33
CA GLN A 84 -12.53 -22.18 -7.95
C GLN A 84 -11.75 -22.67 -9.18
N MET A 85 -12.40 -22.90 -10.32
CA MET A 85 -11.74 -23.23 -11.58
C MET A 85 -10.82 -22.11 -12.05
N MET A 86 -11.31 -20.86 -12.04
CA MET A 86 -10.52 -19.69 -12.43
C MET A 86 -9.28 -19.53 -11.55
N ILE A 87 -9.42 -19.66 -10.23
CA ILE A 87 -8.28 -19.60 -9.30
C ILE A 87 -7.28 -20.71 -9.59
N ARG A 88 -7.74 -21.94 -9.84
CA ARG A 88 -6.85 -23.07 -10.19
C ARG A 88 -6.09 -22.81 -11.49
N GLU A 89 -6.75 -22.29 -12.51
CA GLU A 89 -6.13 -21.95 -13.79
C GLU A 89 -5.05 -20.89 -13.61
N LEU A 90 -5.37 -19.78 -12.94
CA LEU A 90 -4.42 -18.70 -12.68
C LEU A 90 -3.22 -19.17 -11.85
N THR A 91 -3.47 -19.99 -10.83
CA THR A 91 -2.41 -20.55 -9.97
C THR A 91 -1.48 -21.45 -10.78
N THR A 92 -2.06 -22.33 -11.61
CA THR A 92 -1.29 -23.24 -12.47
C THR A 92 -0.48 -22.46 -13.50
N ALA A 93 -1.09 -21.45 -14.14
CA ALA A 93 -0.41 -20.57 -15.08
C ALA A 93 0.77 -19.86 -14.42
N GLN A 94 0.60 -19.34 -13.21
CA GLN A 94 1.68 -18.68 -12.48
C GLN A 94 2.82 -19.65 -12.14
N MET A 95 2.52 -20.83 -11.59
CA MET A 95 3.52 -21.83 -11.25
C MET A 95 4.34 -22.31 -12.45
N ASN A 96 3.72 -22.40 -13.62
CA ASN A 96 4.37 -22.90 -14.84
C ASN A 96 5.16 -21.83 -15.61
N THR A 97 4.94 -20.55 -15.34
CA THR A 97 5.47 -19.45 -16.16
C THR A 97 6.31 -18.44 -15.39
N PHE A 98 6.33 -18.54 -14.06
CA PHE A 98 7.16 -17.72 -13.22
C PHE A 98 8.30 -18.52 -12.60
N ASP A 99 9.51 -18.27 -13.11
CA ASP A 99 10.75 -18.76 -12.49
C ASP A 99 11.09 -17.91 -11.27
N SER A 100 10.46 -18.23 -10.14
CA SER A 100 10.68 -17.54 -8.85
C SER A 100 12.13 -17.59 -8.36
N THR A 101 12.92 -18.55 -8.86
CA THR A 101 14.33 -18.75 -8.50
C THR A 101 15.30 -18.15 -9.52
N PHE A 102 14.79 -17.65 -10.65
CA PHE A 102 15.57 -17.13 -11.77
C PHE A 102 16.64 -18.11 -12.30
N VAL A 103 16.42 -19.42 -12.16
CA VAL A 103 17.37 -20.48 -12.58
C VAL A 103 17.63 -20.44 -14.09
N HIS A 104 16.62 -20.05 -14.88
CA HIS A 104 16.72 -19.97 -16.33
C HIS A 104 17.14 -18.57 -16.82
N PHE A 105 17.31 -17.60 -15.92
CA PHE A 105 17.83 -16.28 -16.28
C PHE A 105 19.37 -16.33 -16.36
N LYS A 106 19.88 -16.61 -17.56
CA LYS A 106 21.31 -16.72 -17.85
C LYS A 106 21.70 -15.82 -19.02
N ASN A 107 23.01 -15.62 -19.22
CA ASN A 107 23.57 -14.83 -20.32
C ASN A 107 23.11 -13.36 -20.33
N PHE A 108 22.87 -12.79 -19.14
CA PHE A 108 22.55 -11.39 -18.97
C PHE A 108 23.80 -10.53 -18.96
N ARG A 109 23.65 -9.26 -19.32
CA ARG A 109 24.73 -8.27 -19.27
C ARG A 109 24.94 -7.82 -17.83
N LEU A 110 26.20 -7.68 -17.43
CA LEU A 110 26.60 -7.07 -16.17
C LEU A 110 27.15 -5.66 -16.42
N PRO A 111 27.07 -4.76 -15.44
CA PRO A 111 27.75 -3.48 -15.53
C PRO A 111 29.24 -3.70 -15.77
N ASP A 112 29.82 -2.98 -16.73
CA ASP A 112 31.26 -2.99 -16.92
C ASP A 112 31.94 -2.50 -15.63
N VAL A 113 32.73 -3.38 -15.01
CA VAL A 113 33.73 -2.92 -14.03
C VAL A 113 34.75 -2.16 -14.87
N LEU A 114 34.70 -0.82 -14.83
CA LEU A 114 35.69 0.05 -15.43
C LEU A 114 37.06 -0.22 -14.79
N SER A 115 37.70 -1.31 -15.21
CA SER A 115 39.12 -1.53 -14.98
C SER A 115 39.83 -0.45 -15.79
N SER A 116 40.58 0.39 -15.07
CA SER A 116 41.33 1.52 -15.60
C SER A 116 41.98 1.18 -16.95
N GLY A 117 41.57 1.84 -18.04
CA GLY A 117 42.38 1.84 -19.28
C GLY A 117 41.68 1.79 -20.63
N ARG A 118 40.34 1.67 -20.75
CA ARG A 118 39.68 1.83 -22.07
C ARG A 118 39.13 3.25 -22.24
N GLN A 119 39.81 4.03 -23.08
CA GLN A 119 39.24 5.25 -23.65
C GLN A 119 38.00 4.86 -24.48
N ILE A 120 36.84 5.36 -24.08
CA ILE A 120 35.61 5.29 -24.87
C ILE A 120 35.68 6.42 -25.91
N PRO A 121 35.25 6.20 -27.17
CA PRO A 121 35.24 7.24 -28.20
C PRO A 121 34.54 8.52 -27.72
N GLU A 122 35.21 9.64 -27.94
CA GLU A 122 34.74 10.99 -27.66
C GLU A 122 33.38 11.22 -28.34
N PRO A 123 32.30 11.56 -27.61
CA PRO A 123 31.04 11.90 -28.25
C PRO A 123 31.22 13.21 -28.99
N LEU A 124 31.00 13.15 -30.31
CA LEU A 124 30.92 14.28 -31.23
C LEU A 124 30.22 15.47 -30.56
N GLN A 125 30.98 16.56 -30.44
CA GLN A 125 30.56 17.84 -29.89
C GLN A 125 29.44 18.46 -30.72
N ILE A 126 28.18 18.14 -30.43
CA ILE A 126 27.04 19.03 -30.70
C ILE A 126 26.01 18.76 -29.58
N GLN A 127 25.95 19.60 -28.55
CA GLN A 127 24.85 19.55 -27.57
C GLN A 127 24.03 20.82 -27.70
N SER A 128 22.88 20.71 -28.35
CA SER A 128 21.84 21.73 -28.32
C SER A 128 21.36 21.96 -26.88
N ARG A 129 20.87 23.16 -26.59
CA ARG A 129 20.31 23.53 -25.27
C ARG A 129 19.16 22.62 -24.83
N GLU A 130 18.44 22.05 -25.80
CA GLU A 130 17.32 21.12 -25.59
C GLU A 130 17.79 19.74 -25.13
N GLU A 131 18.87 19.22 -25.73
CA GLU A 131 19.48 17.95 -25.31
C GLU A 131 20.02 18.04 -23.88
N ALA A 132 20.65 19.16 -23.51
CA ALA A 132 21.12 19.39 -22.15
C ALA A 132 19.98 19.36 -21.11
N ALA A 133 18.80 19.92 -21.45
CA ALA A 133 17.63 19.86 -20.58
C ALA A 133 17.07 18.43 -20.45
N LYS A 134 17.05 17.67 -21.55
CA LYS A 134 16.65 16.25 -21.56
C LYS A 134 17.58 15.41 -20.69
N TRP A 135 18.89 15.60 -20.79
CA TRP A 135 19.89 14.91 -19.97
C TRP A 135 19.77 15.24 -18.48
N ARG A 136 19.43 16.48 -18.11
CA ARG A 136 19.14 16.83 -16.71
C ARG A 136 17.93 16.05 -16.17
N LYS A 137 16.84 16.03 -16.92
CA LYS A 137 15.62 15.30 -16.50
C LYS A 137 15.87 13.80 -16.35
N ILE A 138 16.56 13.18 -17.31
CA ILE A 138 16.93 11.76 -17.23
C ILE A 138 17.79 11.47 -15.98
N ARG A 139 18.71 12.37 -15.63
CA ARG A 139 19.53 12.25 -14.42
C ARG A 139 18.67 12.33 -13.15
N GLU A 140 17.73 13.26 -13.08
CA GLU A 140 16.79 13.38 -11.96
C GLU A 140 15.96 12.09 -11.78
N ASP A 141 15.41 11.57 -12.88
CA ASP A 141 14.59 10.35 -12.86
C ASP A 141 15.40 9.14 -12.38
N LEU A 142 16.63 8.96 -12.87
CA LEU A 142 17.49 7.82 -12.52
C LEU A 142 18.18 7.95 -11.16
N CYS A 143 18.44 9.16 -10.67
CA CYS A 143 19.01 9.38 -9.33
C CYS A 143 18.13 8.85 -8.21
N SER A 144 16.82 8.72 -8.46
CA SER A 144 15.86 8.13 -7.53
C SER A 144 16.03 6.61 -7.35
N MET A 145 16.71 5.91 -8.28
CA MET A 145 16.85 4.46 -8.29
C MET A 145 18.32 4.02 -8.16
N LYS A 146 18.89 4.15 -6.95
CA LYS A 146 20.22 3.59 -6.64
C LYS A 146 20.09 2.12 -6.24
N LEU A 147 20.38 1.22 -7.18
CA LEU A 147 20.37 -0.23 -6.95
C LEU A 147 21.80 -0.78 -6.88
N SER A 148 22.09 -1.57 -5.86
CA SER A 148 23.27 -2.44 -5.81
C SER A 148 22.89 -3.84 -6.30
N LEU A 149 23.79 -4.51 -7.01
CA LEU A 149 23.58 -5.88 -7.49
C LEU A 149 24.52 -6.83 -6.75
N GLN A 150 23.98 -7.94 -6.24
CA GLN A 150 24.76 -9.02 -5.65
C GLN A 150 24.46 -10.31 -6.41
N LEU A 151 25.50 -11.03 -6.80
CA LEU A 151 25.42 -12.36 -7.39
C LEU A 151 26.13 -13.36 -6.49
N ARG A 152 25.51 -14.51 -6.28
CA ARG A 152 26.05 -15.61 -5.50
C ARG A 152 26.30 -16.80 -6.41
N GLY A 153 27.55 -17.22 -6.51
CA GLY A 153 27.95 -18.43 -7.23
C GLY A 153 27.60 -19.69 -6.46
N GLU A 154 27.44 -20.80 -7.18
CA GLU A 154 27.21 -22.14 -6.61
C GLU A 154 28.40 -22.63 -5.78
N ASP A 155 29.61 -22.17 -6.12
CA ASP A 155 30.86 -22.38 -5.39
C ASP A 155 30.95 -21.59 -4.05
N GLY A 156 29.91 -20.82 -3.73
CA GLY A 156 29.87 -19.95 -2.56
C GLY A 156 30.53 -18.59 -2.75
N SER A 157 31.09 -18.31 -3.93
CA SER A 157 31.63 -16.99 -4.27
C SER A 157 30.52 -15.93 -4.29
N VAL A 158 30.85 -14.70 -3.93
CA VAL A 158 29.90 -13.59 -3.93
C VAL A 158 30.50 -12.41 -4.68
N TRP A 159 29.83 -12.01 -5.75
CA TRP A 159 30.16 -10.81 -6.51
C TRP A 159 29.20 -9.68 -6.12
N ASN A 160 29.73 -8.47 -5.91
CA ASN A 160 28.95 -7.31 -5.51
C ASN A 160 29.28 -6.12 -6.39
N TYR A 161 28.24 -5.47 -6.90
CA TYR A 161 28.29 -4.20 -7.59
C TYR A 161 27.65 -3.12 -6.74
N LYS A 162 28.41 -2.06 -6.48
CA LYS A 162 27.89 -0.80 -5.97
C LYS A 162 27.98 0.25 -7.06
N PRO A 163 26.88 0.97 -7.35
CA PRO A 163 26.95 2.05 -8.31
C PRO A 163 27.93 3.13 -7.79
N PRO A 164 28.77 3.69 -8.67
CA PRO A 164 29.69 4.76 -8.29
C PRO A 164 28.92 6.02 -7.85
N ALA A 165 29.59 6.89 -7.08
CA ALA A 165 29.04 8.17 -6.70
C ALA A 165 28.88 9.07 -7.94
N ASP A 166 27.75 9.79 -8.05
CA ASP A 166 27.36 10.57 -9.23
C ASP A 166 28.44 11.59 -9.65
N ASN A 167 29.33 11.19 -10.56
CA ASN A 167 30.48 11.96 -11.03
C ASN A 167 30.30 12.44 -12.48
N GLY A 168 29.08 12.83 -12.89
CA GLY A 168 28.92 13.64 -14.11
C GLY A 168 28.30 12.93 -15.32
N GLY A 169 27.56 11.84 -15.12
CA GLY A 169 26.48 11.49 -16.04
C GLY A 169 26.64 10.26 -16.94
N LYS A 170 27.83 9.64 -17.06
CA LYS A 170 28.00 8.39 -17.83
C LYS A 170 27.78 7.12 -16.98
N GLU A 171 28.02 7.22 -15.68
CA GLU A 171 27.96 6.09 -14.75
C GLU A 171 26.54 5.70 -14.32
N ILE A 172 25.57 6.60 -14.52
CA ILE A 172 24.15 6.43 -14.15
C ILE A 172 23.50 5.31 -14.97
N PHE A 173 23.99 5.06 -16.19
CA PHE A 173 23.42 4.08 -17.14
C PHE A 173 24.06 2.70 -17.04
N SER A 174 25.05 2.52 -16.16
CA SER A 174 25.84 1.28 -16.02
C SER A 174 25.01 0.03 -15.78
N LEU A 175 23.91 0.14 -15.03
CA LEU A 175 23.02 -0.97 -14.70
C LEU A 175 21.85 -1.14 -15.68
N LEU A 176 21.60 -0.17 -16.57
CA LEU A 176 20.44 -0.24 -17.46
C LEU A 176 20.48 -1.41 -18.44
N PRO A 177 21.62 -1.83 -19.02
CA PRO A 177 21.66 -3.04 -19.85
C PRO A 177 21.20 -4.28 -19.08
N HIS A 178 21.61 -4.40 -17.81
CA HIS A 178 21.20 -5.49 -16.93
C HIS A 178 19.69 -5.42 -16.62
N ILE A 179 19.19 -4.23 -16.25
CA ILE A 179 17.76 -4.01 -15.99
C ILE A 179 16.92 -4.33 -17.23
N ALA A 180 17.40 -3.99 -18.42
CA ALA A 180 16.72 -4.31 -19.68
C ALA A 180 16.64 -5.83 -19.91
N ASP A 181 17.70 -6.58 -19.59
CA ASP A 181 17.70 -8.05 -19.69
C ASP A 181 16.74 -8.68 -18.68
N VAL A 182 16.75 -8.22 -17.42
CA VAL A 182 15.81 -8.65 -16.38
C VAL A 182 14.37 -8.37 -16.80
N SER A 183 14.09 -7.13 -17.21
CA SER A 183 12.75 -6.70 -17.67
C SER A 183 12.28 -7.54 -18.85
N THR A 184 13.16 -7.78 -19.83
CA THR A 184 12.85 -8.60 -21.01
C THR A 184 12.53 -10.04 -20.62
N TYR A 185 13.31 -10.62 -19.70
CA TYR A 185 13.05 -11.97 -19.18
C TYR A 185 11.70 -12.04 -18.46
N MET A 186 11.40 -11.08 -17.59
CA MET A 186 10.13 -10.99 -16.88
C MET A 186 8.94 -10.82 -17.82
N PHE A 187 9.05 -9.94 -18.83
CA PHE A 187 8.00 -9.74 -19.82
C PHE A 187 7.73 -11.01 -20.65
N LYS A 188 8.77 -11.77 -21.02
CA LYS A 188 8.58 -13.08 -21.66
C LYS A 188 7.78 -14.03 -20.77
N GLY A 189 8.09 -14.07 -19.47
CA GLY A 189 7.33 -14.86 -18.49
C GLY A 189 5.87 -14.41 -18.37
N ILE A 190 5.59 -13.12 -18.45
CA ILE A 190 4.23 -12.55 -18.37
C ILE A 190 3.43 -12.84 -19.64
N ILE A 191 4.06 -12.75 -20.82
CA ILE A 191 3.42 -13.13 -22.08
C ILE A 191 3.07 -14.62 -22.05
N ASN A 192 3.97 -15.47 -21.55
CA ASN A 192 3.71 -16.90 -21.41
C ASN A 192 2.59 -17.17 -20.40
N PHE A 193 2.55 -16.45 -19.28
CA PHE A 193 1.44 -16.51 -18.31
C PHE A 193 0.10 -16.21 -18.96
N ALA A 194 -0.01 -15.09 -19.69
CA ALA A 194 -1.24 -14.71 -20.37
C ALA A 194 -1.69 -15.76 -21.39
N LYS A 195 -0.75 -16.36 -22.14
CA LYS A 195 -1.04 -17.42 -23.10
C LYS A 195 -1.61 -18.71 -22.48
N VAL A 196 -1.38 -18.97 -21.20
CA VAL A 196 -1.94 -20.16 -20.53
C VAL A 196 -3.42 -19.95 -20.19
N ILE A 197 -3.84 -18.71 -19.93
CA ILE A 197 -5.20 -18.36 -19.51
C ILE A 197 -6.16 -18.50 -20.69
N SER A 198 -7.12 -19.42 -20.59
CA SER A 198 -8.15 -19.68 -21.62
C SER A 198 -8.90 -18.40 -22.01
N TYR A 199 -9.43 -17.66 -21.03
CA TYR A 199 -10.13 -16.39 -21.24
C TYR A 199 -9.33 -15.34 -22.01
N PHE A 200 -7.99 -15.36 -21.91
CA PHE A 200 -7.14 -14.42 -22.65
C PHE A 200 -6.96 -14.85 -24.10
N ARG A 201 -6.80 -16.16 -24.35
CA ARG A 201 -6.66 -16.70 -25.71
C ARG A 201 -7.90 -16.52 -26.57
N ASP A 202 -9.07 -16.52 -25.93
CA ASP A 202 -10.36 -16.37 -26.61
C ASP A 202 -10.61 -14.93 -27.09
N LEU A 203 -9.78 -13.96 -26.66
CA LEU A 203 -9.85 -12.57 -27.11
C LEU A 203 -9.25 -12.39 -28.51
N PRO A 204 -9.69 -11.37 -29.27
CA PRO A 204 -9.02 -10.95 -30.49
C PRO A 204 -7.53 -10.62 -30.25
N ILE A 205 -6.69 -10.88 -31.25
CA ILE A 205 -5.24 -10.67 -31.13
C ILE A 205 -4.87 -9.22 -30.80
N GLU A 206 -5.63 -8.25 -31.31
CA GLU A 206 -5.42 -6.82 -31.02
C GLU A 206 -5.68 -6.48 -29.54
N ASP A 207 -6.69 -7.11 -28.94
CA ASP A 207 -7.02 -6.94 -27.53
C ASP A 207 -5.97 -7.62 -26.65
N GLN A 208 -5.50 -8.82 -27.04
CA GLN A 208 -4.40 -9.50 -26.35
C GLN A 208 -3.14 -8.63 -26.32
N ILE A 209 -2.77 -8.03 -27.45
CA ILE A 209 -1.62 -7.13 -27.53
C ILE A 209 -1.85 -5.87 -26.70
N SER A 210 -3.04 -5.28 -26.75
CA SER A 210 -3.38 -4.06 -26.01
C SER A 210 -3.33 -4.28 -24.50
N LEU A 211 -3.87 -5.40 -24.02
CA LEU A 211 -3.81 -5.80 -22.61
C LEU A 211 -2.37 -6.05 -22.15
N LEU A 212 -1.55 -6.76 -22.94
CA LEU A 212 -0.14 -6.97 -22.60
C LEU A 212 0.64 -5.66 -22.56
N LYS A 213 0.42 -4.75 -23.52
CA LYS A 213 1.05 -3.42 -23.52
C LYS A 213 0.66 -2.60 -22.28
N GLY A 214 -0.60 -2.67 -21.84
CA GLY A 214 -1.09 -1.93 -20.69
C GLY A 214 -0.65 -2.52 -19.34
N ALA A 215 -0.62 -3.86 -19.22
CA ALA A 215 -0.48 -4.53 -17.93
C ALA A 215 0.89 -5.18 -17.68
N ALA A 216 1.76 -5.36 -18.70
CA ALA A 216 3.01 -6.11 -18.53
C ALA A 216 3.93 -5.49 -17.46
N PHE A 217 4.00 -4.17 -17.36
CA PHE A 217 4.80 -3.53 -16.32
C PHE A 217 4.21 -3.77 -14.92
N GLU A 218 2.89 -3.60 -14.74
CA GLU A 218 2.22 -3.85 -13.45
C GLU A 218 2.38 -5.30 -13.00
N LEU A 219 2.21 -6.26 -13.91
CA LEU A 219 2.41 -7.68 -13.63
C LEU A 219 3.87 -8.01 -13.30
N CYS A 220 4.83 -7.28 -13.87
CA CYS A 220 6.24 -7.42 -13.53
C CYS A 220 6.54 -6.93 -12.11
N GLN A 221 5.86 -5.88 -11.65
CA GLN A 221 6.03 -5.35 -10.29
C GLN A 221 5.31 -6.18 -9.22
N LEU A 222 4.28 -6.94 -9.59
CA LEU A 222 3.56 -7.86 -8.69
C LEU A 222 4.30 -9.19 -8.48
N ARG A 223 5.16 -9.57 -9.42
CA ARG A 223 6.01 -10.77 -9.34
C ARG A 223 7.28 -10.46 -8.55
#